data_AF-A0A0D7KUP3-F1
#
_entry.id   AF-A0A0D7KUP3-F1
#
_cell.length_a   1.000
_cell.length_b   1.000
_cell.length_c   1.000
_cell.angle_alpha   90.00
_cell.angle_beta   90.00
_cell.angle_gamma   90.00
#
_symmetry.space_group_name_H-M   'P 1'
#
loop_
_entity.id
_entity.type
_entity.pdbx_description
1 polymer ?
#
loop_
_entity_poly.entity_id
_entity_poly.type
_entity_poly.pdbx_seq_one_letter_code
_entity_poly.pdbx_strand_id
1 'polypeptide(L)'
;MIGWKRTLIMGAAVCMIACTSIANSAAASSIDSVEADMVSSQAWKQWVKEHAKPVAIHNEIHGKEQETKERFQDLQFLKPLLQHKRMVSLGEASHGASEYNSAKIRLVQFLHEQLGYDVLAFESNLGETSAAFAEIGKRTPTDMMKSSIFGVWQVEENLPLFEYIAQQSKTERPLILTGIDVQGTTEPFIAFVEKWFAQVDKSKAVSFAQTERWYLKVHAYKDMEQFKREQSLLIAKYQVFQTFVKENKMKLQAVHPEQPELIPIMERVLQNRIDMLETYCERMVKLFAGIEPERQMKEASYIRDEQMASNAAWLAERLYPDKKIIVWGHNYHVRKHNSTMVTEHNGFGFDNHPFPTMGEMLPFSLRKDNYVIGLYAYQGSSSKNSKDTERITLPHNEGSIEALLRAGGHPNQFLDLTQAKLEPGTSWMFTPRIAKAWGVLEETMVVRDQYDGLLFVDTIHPSRRMAQ
;
A
#
# COMPACT_ATOMS: atom_id res chain seq x y z
N MET A 1 -40.25 -18.51 -76.32
CA MET A 1 -39.11 -19.45 -76.29
C MET A 1 -38.78 -19.74 -74.84
N ILE A 2 -39.31 -20.84 -74.31
CA ILE A 2 -38.58 -21.98 -73.70
C ILE A 2 -37.73 -21.49 -72.49
N GLY A 3 -38.12 -21.67 -71.21
CA GLY A 3 -38.56 -22.90 -70.50
C GLY A 3 -37.35 -23.43 -69.72
N TRP A 4 -37.27 -23.40 -68.38
CA TRP A 4 -37.99 -24.20 -67.35
C TRP A 4 -37.86 -23.47 -66.00
N LYS A 5 -38.89 -23.21 -65.17
CA LYS A 5 -39.77 -24.08 -64.35
C LYS A 5 -39.07 -25.12 -63.47
N ARG A 6 -39.14 -24.93 -62.15
CA ARG A 6 -39.98 -25.77 -61.26
C ARG A 6 -40.23 -25.12 -59.89
N THR A 7 -41.48 -25.26 -59.47
CA THR A 7 -42.08 -24.88 -58.19
C THR A 7 -42.52 -26.18 -57.47
N LEU A 8 -43.02 -26.04 -56.23
CA LEU A 8 -43.80 -27.00 -55.40
C LEU A 8 -42.92 -27.88 -54.47
N ILE A 9 -43.27 -28.19 -53.20
CA ILE A 9 -44.52 -28.09 -52.41
C ILE A 9 -44.19 -28.36 -50.92
N MET A 10 -45.03 -27.87 -49.99
CA MET A 10 -45.10 -28.30 -48.58
C MET A 10 -45.56 -29.76 -48.43
N GLY A 11 -44.97 -30.54 -47.53
CA GLY A 11 -45.56 -31.81 -47.09
C GLY A 11 -44.77 -32.48 -45.96
N ALA A 12 -45.41 -32.65 -44.82
CA ALA A 12 -44.88 -33.26 -43.60
C ALA A 12 -44.60 -34.76 -43.76
N ALA A 13 -43.55 -35.26 -43.09
CA ALA A 13 -43.45 -36.64 -42.65
C ALA A 13 -42.60 -36.73 -41.37
N VAL A 14 -43.28 -37.19 -40.32
CA VAL A 14 -42.75 -37.58 -39.01
C VAL A 14 -41.85 -38.81 -39.18
N CYS A 15 -40.66 -38.80 -38.57
CA CYS A 15 -40.03 -40.03 -38.09
C CYS A 15 -39.18 -39.77 -36.85
N MET A 16 -39.43 -40.64 -35.87
CA MET A 16 -38.98 -40.61 -34.49
C MET A 16 -37.46 -40.64 -34.35
N ILE A 17 -36.92 -39.79 -33.48
CA ILE A 17 -35.65 -40.06 -32.80
C ILE A 17 -35.96 -40.11 -31.31
N ALA A 18 -35.68 -41.27 -30.74
CA ALA A 18 -35.95 -41.64 -29.37
C ALA A 18 -35.30 -40.66 -28.38
N CYS A 19 -36.09 -40.17 -27.44
CA CYS A 19 -35.60 -39.66 -26.18
C CYS A 19 -34.93 -40.81 -25.42
N THR A 20 -33.60 -40.90 -25.48
CA THR A 20 -32.81 -41.60 -24.45
C THR A 20 -32.29 -40.56 -23.48
N SER A 21 -32.84 -40.63 -22.26
CA SER A 21 -32.38 -39.97 -21.06
C SER A 21 -30.87 -40.14 -20.85
N ILE A 22 -30.13 -39.03 -20.86
CA ILE A 22 -28.84 -38.92 -20.15
C ILE A 22 -29.03 -37.82 -19.11
N ALA A 23 -29.75 -38.16 -18.04
CA ALA A 23 -29.64 -37.48 -16.76
C ALA A 23 -28.77 -38.39 -15.88
N ASN A 24 -27.43 -38.22 -15.96
CA ASN A 24 -26.44 -38.64 -14.96
C ASN A 24 -24.98 -38.39 -15.43
N SER A 25 -24.64 -37.16 -15.82
CA SER A 25 -23.23 -36.81 -16.09
C SER A 25 -22.77 -35.45 -15.52
N ALA A 26 -23.71 -34.56 -15.13
CA ALA A 26 -23.34 -33.27 -14.52
C ALA A 26 -22.88 -33.38 -13.05
N ALA A 27 -23.37 -34.39 -12.31
CA ALA A 27 -22.96 -34.62 -10.92
C ALA A 27 -21.59 -35.29 -10.79
N ALA A 28 -21.23 -36.16 -11.74
CA ALA A 28 -19.93 -36.84 -11.76
C ALA A 28 -18.79 -35.85 -12.07
N SER A 29 -18.98 -34.93 -13.04
CA SER A 29 -17.98 -33.90 -13.36
C SER A 29 -17.73 -32.89 -12.24
N SER A 30 -18.76 -32.60 -11.41
CA SER A 30 -18.60 -31.72 -10.25
C SER A 30 -17.97 -32.42 -9.05
N ILE A 31 -18.19 -33.73 -8.90
CA ILE A 31 -17.58 -34.52 -7.83
C ILE A 31 -16.09 -34.78 -8.16
N ASP A 32 -15.78 -35.12 -9.41
CA ASP A 32 -14.39 -35.28 -9.89
C ASP A 32 -13.60 -33.97 -9.80
N SER A 33 -14.22 -32.80 -10.07
CA SER A 33 -13.55 -31.50 -9.90
C SER A 33 -13.33 -31.12 -8.44
N VAL A 34 -14.29 -31.43 -7.56
CA VAL A 34 -14.17 -31.16 -6.11
C VAL A 34 -13.16 -32.10 -5.46
N GLU A 35 -13.10 -33.37 -5.85
CA GLU A 35 -12.06 -34.30 -5.40
C GLU A 35 -10.67 -33.90 -5.93
N ALA A 36 -10.56 -33.47 -7.20
CA ALA A 36 -9.30 -32.97 -7.75
C ALA A 36 -8.83 -31.67 -7.05
N ASP A 37 -9.74 -30.76 -6.72
CA ASP A 37 -9.44 -29.53 -5.96
C ASP A 37 -9.04 -29.86 -4.50
N MET A 38 -9.67 -30.86 -3.86
CA MET A 38 -9.31 -31.31 -2.53
C MET A 38 -7.93 -32.00 -2.48
N VAL A 39 -7.63 -32.86 -3.45
CA VAL A 39 -6.30 -33.52 -3.56
C VAL A 39 -5.21 -32.48 -3.85
N SER A 40 -5.50 -31.49 -4.69
CA SER A 40 -4.58 -30.36 -4.95
C SER A 40 -4.37 -29.51 -3.69
N SER A 41 -5.43 -29.22 -2.93
CA SER A 41 -5.35 -28.48 -1.65
C SER A 41 -4.44 -29.16 -0.63
N GLN A 42 -4.47 -30.49 -0.51
CA GLN A 42 -3.58 -31.21 0.40
C GLN A 42 -2.10 -31.08 0.01
N ALA A 43 -1.78 -31.22 -1.29
CA ALA A 43 -0.42 -31.04 -1.78
C ALA A 43 0.08 -29.60 -1.55
N TRP A 44 -0.79 -28.60 -1.73
CA TRP A 44 -0.47 -27.20 -1.44
C TRP A 44 -0.19 -26.97 0.04
N LYS A 45 -1.06 -27.46 0.92
CA LYS A 45 -0.91 -27.35 2.38
C LYS A 45 0.38 -28.03 2.86
N GLN A 46 0.71 -29.20 2.31
CA GLN A 46 1.96 -29.89 2.63
C GLN A 46 3.19 -29.09 2.18
N TRP A 47 3.17 -28.53 0.97
CA TRP A 47 4.25 -27.69 0.49
C TRP A 47 4.45 -26.45 1.37
N VAL A 48 3.37 -25.77 1.75
CA VAL A 48 3.44 -24.61 2.67
C VAL A 48 4.05 -25.02 4.01
N LYS A 49 3.66 -26.16 4.58
CA LYS A 49 4.22 -26.69 5.83
C LYS A 49 5.72 -26.95 5.78
N GLU A 50 6.25 -27.37 4.63
CA GLU A 50 7.68 -27.64 4.45
C GLU A 50 8.51 -26.38 4.22
N HIS A 51 7.90 -25.31 3.68
CA HIS A 51 8.61 -24.13 3.20
C HIS A 51 8.40 -22.87 4.05
N ALA A 52 7.31 -22.81 4.82
CA ALA A 52 7.05 -21.71 5.74
C ALA A 52 8.18 -21.60 6.79
N LYS A 53 8.70 -20.39 6.97
CA LYS A 53 9.72 -20.08 7.98
C LYS A 53 9.03 -19.44 9.18
N PRO A 54 9.12 -20.01 10.39
CA PRO A 54 8.59 -19.35 11.58
C PRO A 54 9.31 -18.01 11.78
N VAL A 55 8.55 -16.98 12.12
CA VAL A 55 9.09 -15.65 12.46
C VAL A 55 8.50 -15.18 13.78
N ALA A 56 9.26 -14.45 14.56
CA ALA A 56 8.80 -13.83 15.78
C ALA A 56 8.17 -12.45 15.49
N ILE A 57 7.11 -12.12 16.23
CA ILE A 57 6.53 -10.78 16.31
C ILE A 57 6.63 -10.35 17.77
N HIS A 58 7.52 -9.40 18.06
CA HIS A 58 7.70 -8.81 19.38
C HIS A 58 8.10 -7.34 19.24
N ASN A 59 7.68 -6.52 20.20
CA ASN A 59 7.98 -5.09 20.27
C ASN A 59 9.18 -4.87 21.20
N GLU A 60 10.37 -5.35 20.82
CA GLU A 60 11.59 -5.08 21.58
C GLU A 60 12.36 -3.95 20.92
N ILE A 61 12.85 -3.00 21.72
CA ILE A 61 13.75 -1.92 21.29
C ILE A 61 15.16 -2.30 21.76
N HIS A 62 16.14 -2.15 20.87
CA HIS A 62 17.59 -2.30 21.05
C HIS A 62 18.12 -2.85 22.40
N GLY A 63 18.84 -3.98 22.30
CA GLY A 63 19.70 -4.55 23.34
C GLY A 63 21.19 -4.55 22.94
N LYS A 64 22.06 -5.19 23.74
CA LYS A 64 23.51 -5.31 23.47
C LYS A 64 23.80 -6.01 22.13
N GLU A 65 24.97 -5.81 21.53
CA GLU A 65 25.36 -6.32 20.19
C GLU A 65 25.16 -7.85 20.02
N GLN A 66 25.34 -8.62 21.10
CA GLN A 66 25.11 -10.06 21.13
C GLN A 66 23.60 -10.40 21.16
N GLU A 67 22.78 -9.61 21.85
CA GLU A 67 21.31 -9.69 21.81
C GLU A 67 20.79 -9.30 20.42
N THR A 68 21.46 -8.41 19.68
CA THR A 68 21.02 -7.98 18.33
C THR A 68 21.20 -9.06 17.26
N LYS A 69 22.24 -9.89 17.35
CA LYS A 69 22.41 -11.05 16.44
C LYS A 69 21.35 -12.12 16.69
N GLU A 70 21.06 -12.41 17.95
CA GLU A 70 20.02 -13.38 18.33
C GLU A 70 18.62 -12.85 18.01
N ARG A 71 18.39 -11.54 18.18
CA ARG A 71 17.11 -10.85 17.94
C ARG A 71 16.54 -11.06 16.53
N PHE A 72 17.38 -11.19 15.51
CA PHE A 72 16.94 -11.38 14.11
C PHE A 72 17.32 -12.75 13.53
N GLN A 73 17.58 -13.74 14.37
CA GLN A 73 18.05 -15.05 13.91
C GLN A 73 17.06 -15.75 12.98
N ASP A 74 15.77 -15.65 13.28
CA ASP A 74 14.61 -16.12 12.50
C ASP A 74 14.40 -15.34 11.19
N LEU A 75 14.99 -14.15 11.02
CA LEU A 75 14.91 -13.35 9.78
C LEU A 75 16.16 -13.46 8.89
N GLN A 76 17.21 -14.17 9.32
CA GLN A 76 18.46 -14.24 8.54
C GLN A 76 18.27 -14.82 7.13
N PHE A 77 17.24 -15.66 6.92
CA PHE A 77 16.90 -16.22 5.61
C PHE A 77 16.54 -15.14 4.58
N LEU A 78 16.11 -13.94 5.01
CA LEU A 78 15.81 -12.82 4.11
C LEU A 78 17.07 -12.17 3.54
N LYS A 79 18.25 -12.30 4.17
CA LYS A 79 19.48 -11.65 3.70
C LYS A 79 19.81 -11.99 2.23
N PRO A 80 19.92 -13.27 1.82
CA PRO A 80 20.20 -13.60 0.42
C PRO A 80 19.09 -13.18 -0.55
N LEU A 81 17.83 -13.08 -0.10
CA LEU A 81 16.69 -12.64 -0.92
C LEU A 81 16.72 -11.13 -1.20
N LEU A 82 17.20 -10.34 -0.23
CA LEU A 82 17.08 -8.89 -0.22
C LEU A 82 18.41 -8.14 -0.45
N GLN A 83 19.55 -8.83 -0.44
CA GLN A 83 20.89 -8.20 -0.53
C GLN A 83 21.06 -7.25 -1.73
N HIS A 84 20.48 -7.58 -2.88
CA HIS A 84 20.57 -6.79 -4.12
C HIS A 84 19.31 -5.99 -4.42
N LYS A 85 18.32 -6.01 -3.52
CA LYS A 85 17.08 -5.28 -3.71
C LYS A 85 17.27 -3.82 -3.33
N ARG A 86 16.79 -2.93 -4.18
CA ARG A 86 16.85 -1.48 -4.02
C ARG A 86 15.70 -0.97 -3.15
N MET A 87 14.59 -1.71 -3.17
CA MET A 87 13.37 -1.38 -2.44
C MET A 87 12.78 -2.65 -1.80
N VAL A 88 12.14 -2.48 -0.65
CA VAL A 88 11.29 -3.51 -0.04
C VAL A 88 9.96 -2.86 0.32
N SER A 89 8.87 -3.35 -0.26
CA SER A 89 7.53 -2.90 0.11
C SER A 89 6.90 -3.83 1.14
N LEU A 90 6.50 -3.25 2.26
CA LEU A 90 5.83 -3.91 3.37
C LEU A 90 4.34 -3.58 3.32
N GLY A 91 3.57 -4.50 2.76
CA GLY A 91 2.12 -4.45 2.68
C GLY A 91 1.42 -4.70 4.02
N GLU A 92 0.10 -4.55 4.04
CA GLU A 92 -0.81 -4.99 5.09
C GLU A 92 -2.22 -5.13 4.53
N ALA A 93 -2.91 -6.23 4.86
CA ALA A 93 -4.30 -6.42 4.45
C ALA A 93 -5.30 -5.56 5.25
N SER A 94 -4.87 -4.94 6.35
CA SER A 94 -5.67 -4.01 7.16
C SER A 94 -4.71 -3.06 7.90
N HIS A 95 -5.09 -1.79 8.05
CA HIS A 95 -4.28 -0.81 8.77
C HIS A 95 -4.30 -1.02 10.31
N GLY A 96 -5.41 -1.54 10.84
CA GLY A 96 -5.69 -1.54 12.28
C GLY A 96 -5.41 -2.84 13.01
N ALA A 97 -4.47 -3.66 12.52
CA ALA A 97 -4.05 -4.90 13.18
C ALA A 97 -2.76 -4.68 13.97
N SER A 98 -2.78 -4.98 15.26
CA SER A 98 -1.65 -4.79 16.20
C SER A 98 -0.40 -5.54 15.72
N GLU A 99 -0.56 -6.80 15.34
CA GLU A 99 0.52 -7.69 14.94
C GLU A 99 1.13 -7.33 13.59
N TYR A 100 0.36 -6.77 12.66
CA TYR A 100 0.91 -6.26 11.39
C TYR A 100 1.84 -5.08 11.65
N ASN A 101 1.41 -4.14 12.50
CA ASN A 101 2.23 -3.01 12.91
C ASN A 101 3.54 -3.52 13.55
N SER A 102 3.44 -4.37 14.58
CA SER A 102 4.59 -4.99 15.25
C SER A 102 5.54 -5.74 14.30
N ALA A 103 5.01 -6.54 13.38
CA ALA A 103 5.81 -7.28 12.41
C ALA A 103 6.59 -6.34 11.48
N LYS A 104 5.93 -5.28 10.96
CA LYS A 104 6.55 -4.32 10.05
C LYS A 104 7.63 -3.50 10.74
N ILE A 105 7.46 -3.12 12.00
CA ILE A 105 8.51 -2.44 12.79
C ILE A 105 9.76 -3.31 12.89
N ARG A 106 9.57 -4.58 13.26
CA ARG A 106 10.67 -5.53 13.39
C ARG A 106 11.39 -5.76 12.05
N LEU A 107 10.64 -5.85 10.95
CA LEU A 107 11.21 -5.91 9.60
C LEU A 107 11.98 -4.63 9.24
N VAL A 108 11.44 -3.44 9.55
CA VAL A 108 12.14 -2.16 9.31
C VAL A 108 13.49 -2.12 10.05
N GLN A 109 13.50 -2.51 11.32
CA GLN A 109 14.73 -2.56 12.12
C GLN A 109 15.73 -3.57 11.56
N PHE A 110 15.29 -4.77 11.18
CA PHE A 110 16.15 -5.76 10.53
C PHE A 110 16.75 -5.23 9.22
N LEU A 111 15.92 -4.63 8.35
CA LEU A 111 16.34 -4.09 7.05
C LEU A 111 17.37 -2.96 7.22
N HIS A 112 17.14 -2.06 8.18
CA HIS A 112 18.05 -0.96 8.46
C HIS A 112 19.37 -1.44 9.07
N GLU A 113 19.30 -2.23 10.14
CA GLU A 113 20.47 -2.66 10.92
C GLU A 113 21.35 -3.66 10.14
N GLN A 114 20.74 -4.57 9.37
CA GLN A 114 21.46 -5.72 8.79
C GLN A 114 21.62 -5.67 7.28
N LEU A 115 20.87 -4.82 6.56
CA LEU A 115 20.81 -4.85 5.09
C LEU A 115 20.97 -3.52 4.38
N GLY A 116 21.19 -2.42 5.12
CA GLY A 116 21.54 -1.13 4.50
C GLY A 116 20.35 -0.29 4.04
N TYR A 117 19.14 -0.53 4.57
CA TYR A 117 17.95 0.23 4.22
C TYR A 117 17.79 1.46 5.10
N ASP A 118 18.23 2.62 4.61
CA ASP A 118 18.33 3.86 5.39
C ASP A 118 17.14 4.80 5.21
N VAL A 119 16.17 4.49 4.34
CA VAL A 119 15.01 5.36 4.08
C VAL A 119 13.72 4.57 4.31
N LEU A 120 12.86 5.08 5.17
CA LEU A 120 11.50 4.60 5.38
C LEU A 120 10.50 5.59 4.74
N ALA A 121 9.88 5.17 3.65
CA ALA A 121 8.86 5.91 2.93
C ALA A 121 7.48 5.39 3.31
N PHE A 122 6.75 6.16 4.12
CA PHE A 122 5.44 5.78 4.64
C PHE A 122 4.32 6.12 3.66
N GLU A 123 3.23 5.35 3.64
CA GLU A 123 1.96 5.70 3.00
C GLU A 123 1.29 6.86 3.76
N SER A 124 1.98 7.98 3.83
CA SER A 124 1.55 9.23 4.44
C SER A 124 2.21 10.37 3.67
N ASN A 125 1.73 11.59 3.88
CA ASN A 125 2.09 12.70 3.01
C ASN A 125 3.61 13.00 3.04
N LEU A 126 4.18 13.25 1.86
CA LEU A 126 5.61 13.55 1.68
C LEU A 126 6.08 14.75 2.53
N GLY A 127 5.27 15.82 2.61
CA GLY A 127 5.61 17.04 3.33
C GLY A 127 5.66 16.84 4.84
N GLU A 128 4.59 16.29 5.42
CA GLU A 128 4.39 16.04 6.84
C GLU A 128 5.48 15.16 7.44
N THR A 129 5.69 14.00 6.82
CA THR A 129 6.70 13.03 7.26
C THR A 129 8.09 13.64 7.27
N SER A 130 8.45 14.35 6.20
CA SER A 130 9.77 14.98 6.05
C SER A 130 9.97 16.19 6.97
N ALA A 131 8.92 17.00 7.18
CA ALA A 131 8.96 18.11 8.12
C ALA A 131 9.12 17.63 9.57
N ALA A 132 8.40 16.56 9.96
CA ALA A 132 8.56 15.95 11.26
C ALA A 132 9.97 15.37 11.46
N PHE A 133 10.54 14.74 10.43
CA PHE A 133 11.92 14.24 10.46
C PHE A 133 12.95 15.38 10.57
N ALA A 134 12.74 16.49 9.88
CA ALA A 134 13.59 17.67 10.03
C ALA A 134 13.56 18.29 11.44
N GLU A 135 12.53 17.99 12.24
CA GLU A 135 12.40 18.40 13.64
C GLU A 135 12.62 17.24 14.64
N ILE A 136 13.24 16.13 14.24
CA ILE A 136 13.43 14.91 15.05
C ILE A 136 14.06 15.16 16.43
N GLY A 137 14.98 16.11 16.55
CA GLY A 137 15.61 16.49 17.82
C GLY A 137 14.80 17.49 18.68
N LYS A 138 13.67 17.98 18.17
CA LYS A 138 12.84 19.03 18.78
C LYS A 138 11.48 18.51 19.27
N ARG A 139 11.16 17.24 18.99
CA ARG A 139 9.86 16.61 19.26
C ARG A 139 10.06 15.33 20.07
N THR A 140 9.06 14.97 20.86
CA THR A 140 9.02 13.60 21.42
C THR A 140 8.70 12.60 20.30
N PRO A 141 9.08 11.32 20.43
CA PRO A 141 8.70 10.27 19.47
C PRO A 141 7.18 10.21 19.22
N THR A 142 6.38 10.37 20.28
CA THR A 142 4.91 10.46 20.18
C THR A 142 4.46 11.65 19.33
N ASP A 143 5.01 12.84 19.56
CA ASP A 143 4.65 14.04 18.78
C ASP A 143 5.09 13.92 17.34
N MET A 144 6.27 13.32 17.10
CA MET A 144 6.77 13.02 15.76
C MET A 144 5.81 12.09 15.03
N MET A 145 5.36 11.00 15.67
CA MET A 145 4.36 10.10 15.08
C MET A 145 3.05 10.83 14.74
N LYS A 146 2.48 11.56 15.71
CA LYS A 146 1.20 12.27 15.54
C LYS A 146 1.25 13.34 14.43
N SER A 147 2.41 13.93 14.18
CA SER A 147 2.59 14.99 13.18
C SER A 147 3.08 14.50 11.81
N SER A 148 3.51 13.24 11.67
CA SER A 148 4.11 12.72 10.44
C SER A 148 3.21 11.76 9.65
N ILE A 149 2.48 10.87 10.32
CA ILE A 149 1.75 9.77 9.67
C ILE A 149 0.24 9.86 9.88
N PHE A 150 -0.54 9.22 9.00
CA PHE A 150 -2.00 9.22 9.12
C PHE A 150 -2.49 8.55 10.41
N GLY A 151 -3.65 9.02 10.88
CA GLY A 151 -4.24 8.63 12.16
C GLY A 151 -4.58 7.15 12.32
N VAL A 152 -4.60 6.37 11.23
CA VAL A 152 -4.80 4.91 11.28
C VAL A 152 -3.58 4.17 11.85
N TRP A 153 -2.39 4.76 11.77
CA TRP A 153 -1.14 4.22 12.30
C TRP A 153 -0.64 4.94 13.56
N GLN A 154 -1.39 5.92 14.08
CA GLN A 154 -1.09 6.59 15.35
C GLN A 154 -1.54 5.71 16.53
N VAL A 155 -0.84 4.59 16.69
CA VAL A 155 -1.16 3.51 17.63
C VAL A 155 0.05 3.19 18.51
N GLU A 156 -0.19 2.66 19.70
CA GLU A 156 0.86 2.32 20.67
C GLU A 156 1.90 1.36 20.08
N GLU A 157 1.47 0.43 19.23
CA GLU A 157 2.35 -0.53 18.57
C GLU A 157 3.42 0.16 17.73
N ASN A 158 3.12 1.34 17.14
CA ASN A 158 4.04 2.07 16.28
C ASN A 158 4.96 3.03 17.04
N LEU A 159 4.70 3.34 18.31
CA LEU A 159 5.57 4.23 19.10
C LEU A 159 7.04 3.75 19.14
N PRO A 160 7.34 2.44 19.34
CA PRO A 160 8.70 1.91 19.26
C PRO A 160 9.45 2.22 17.95
N LEU A 161 8.75 2.36 16.82
CA LEU A 161 9.37 2.74 15.55
C LEU A 161 9.87 4.19 15.58
N PHE A 162 9.09 5.09 16.15
CA PHE A 162 9.47 6.50 16.25
C PHE A 162 10.55 6.72 17.32
N GLU A 163 10.53 5.94 18.40
CA GLU A 163 11.63 5.90 19.36
C GLU A 163 12.92 5.42 18.69
N TYR A 164 12.82 4.37 17.87
CA TYR A 164 13.94 3.87 17.07
C TYR A 164 14.45 4.91 16.07
N ILE A 165 13.58 5.56 15.29
CA ILE A 165 13.96 6.63 14.35
C ILE A 165 14.69 7.76 15.09
N ALA A 166 14.15 8.22 16.22
CA ALA A 166 14.78 9.24 17.05
C ALA A 166 16.15 8.80 17.59
N GLN A 167 16.31 7.54 17.98
CA GLN A 167 17.59 6.99 18.41
C GLN A 167 18.60 6.93 17.26
N GLN A 168 18.22 6.38 16.11
CA GLN A 168 19.12 6.23 14.96
C GLN A 168 19.56 7.55 14.35
N SER A 169 18.75 8.61 14.49
CA SER A 169 19.10 9.97 14.04
C SER A 169 20.36 10.56 14.68
N LYS A 170 20.83 9.96 15.79
CA LYS A 170 22.06 10.35 16.51
C LYS A 170 23.29 9.56 16.07
N THR A 171 23.14 8.65 15.10
CA THR A 171 24.21 7.79 14.60
C THR A 171 24.68 8.23 13.22
N GLU A 172 25.75 7.61 12.70
CA GLU A 172 26.22 7.85 11.33
C GLU A 172 25.27 7.29 10.26
N ARG A 173 24.32 6.42 10.63
CA ARG A 173 23.34 5.80 9.74
C ARG A 173 21.92 6.04 10.26
N PRO A 174 21.35 7.23 10.02
CA PRO A 174 19.98 7.51 10.42
C PRO A 174 18.99 6.71 9.57
N LEU A 175 17.90 6.26 10.19
CA LEU A 175 16.71 5.83 9.47
C LEU A 175 15.90 7.07 9.10
N ILE A 176 16.00 7.50 7.84
CA ILE A 176 15.34 8.69 7.32
C ILE A 176 13.85 8.41 7.17
N LEU A 177 13.00 9.22 7.81
CA LEU A 177 11.55 9.17 7.64
C LEU A 177 11.11 10.11 6.52
N THR A 178 10.33 9.59 5.58
CA THR A 178 9.67 10.35 4.53
C THR A 178 8.32 9.69 4.16
N GLY A 179 7.64 10.22 3.16
CA GLY A 179 6.29 9.82 2.79
C GLY A 179 6.12 9.81 1.28
N ILE A 180 5.21 8.98 0.78
CA ILE A 180 4.90 8.88 -0.65
C ILE A 180 3.56 9.51 -1.02
N ASP A 181 2.69 9.78 -0.05
CA ASP A 181 1.32 10.22 -0.30
C ASP A 181 1.18 11.73 -0.56
N VAL A 182 0.02 12.11 -1.10
CA VAL A 182 -0.33 13.45 -1.58
C VAL A 182 -1.74 13.91 -1.18
N GLN A 183 -2.50 13.10 -0.43
CA GLN A 183 -3.93 13.33 -0.13
C GLN A 183 -4.28 14.64 0.57
N GLY A 184 -3.37 15.30 1.27
CA GLY A 184 -3.73 16.56 1.95
C GLY A 184 -2.60 17.18 2.75
N THR A 185 -2.95 18.20 3.54
CA THR A 185 -2.04 18.86 4.49
C THR A 185 -2.53 18.70 5.93
N THR A 186 -1.62 18.81 6.89
CA THR A 186 -1.96 18.86 8.33
C THR A 186 -1.49 20.17 8.96
N GLU A 187 -2.15 20.59 10.05
CA GLU A 187 -1.77 21.83 10.76
C GLU A 187 -0.31 21.83 11.26
N PRO A 188 0.25 20.71 11.78
CA PRO A 188 1.69 20.66 12.11
C PRO A 188 2.61 20.98 10.94
N PHE A 189 2.31 20.50 9.73
CA PHE A 189 3.10 20.82 8.54
C PHE A 189 2.96 22.31 8.16
N ILE A 190 1.74 22.84 8.20
CA ILE A 190 1.47 24.26 7.94
C ILE A 190 2.28 25.15 8.89
N ALA A 191 2.22 24.86 10.19
CA ALA A 191 2.94 25.61 11.22
C ALA A 191 4.47 25.53 11.05
N PHE A 192 4.98 24.36 10.67
CA PHE A 192 6.40 24.18 10.36
C PHE A 192 6.85 25.09 9.21
N VAL A 193 6.17 25.01 8.06
CA VAL A 193 6.55 25.81 6.87
C VAL A 193 6.32 27.30 7.12
N GLU A 194 5.26 27.69 7.83
CA GLU A 194 5.02 29.09 8.23
C GLU A 194 6.20 29.62 9.04
N LYS A 195 6.64 28.89 10.08
CA LYS A 195 7.80 29.28 10.89
C LYS A 195 9.09 29.34 10.07
N TRP A 196 9.29 28.39 9.17
CA TRP A 196 10.47 28.31 8.30
C TRP A 196 10.52 29.48 7.32
N PHE A 197 9.44 29.72 6.58
CA PHE A 197 9.35 30.82 5.61
C PHE A 197 9.43 32.17 6.30
N ALA A 198 8.95 32.30 7.54
CA ALA A 198 8.99 33.56 8.29
C ALA A 198 10.40 34.03 8.63
N GLN A 199 11.41 33.13 8.59
CA GLN A 199 12.82 33.51 8.72
C GLN A 199 13.35 34.27 7.49
N VAL A 200 12.67 34.16 6.35
CA VAL A 200 13.05 34.79 5.08
C VAL A 200 12.09 35.90 4.70
N ASP A 201 10.78 35.63 4.74
CA ASP A 201 9.71 36.56 4.42
C ASP A 201 8.42 36.22 5.20
N LYS A 202 8.09 37.07 6.18
CA LYS A 202 6.89 36.92 7.03
C LYS A 202 5.58 36.99 6.25
N SER A 203 5.52 37.80 5.19
CA SER A 203 4.31 37.92 4.37
C SER A 203 4.09 36.64 3.56
N LYS A 204 5.15 36.07 2.99
CA LYS A 204 5.09 34.78 2.28
C LYS A 204 4.73 33.63 3.21
N ALA A 205 5.25 33.61 4.43
CA ALA A 205 4.89 32.64 5.45
C ALA A 205 3.38 32.62 5.75
N VAL A 206 2.82 33.79 6.10
CA VAL A 206 1.38 33.93 6.38
C VAL A 206 0.54 33.56 5.16
N SER A 207 0.95 34.01 3.96
CA SER A 207 0.25 33.66 2.72
C SER A 207 0.30 32.16 2.44
N PHE A 208 1.41 31.48 2.70
CA PHE A 208 1.53 30.03 2.54
C PHE A 208 0.56 29.32 3.48
N ALA A 209 0.58 29.68 4.76
CA ALA A 209 -0.27 29.05 5.76
C ALA A 209 -1.77 29.24 5.48
N GLN A 210 -2.17 30.43 5.02
CA GLN A 210 -3.54 30.67 4.57
C GLN A 210 -3.91 29.85 3.33
N THR A 211 -2.96 29.64 2.42
CA THR A 211 -3.17 28.86 1.19
C THR A 211 -3.34 27.38 1.49
N GLU A 212 -2.50 26.79 2.33
CA GLU A 212 -2.66 25.38 2.73
C GLU A 212 -3.98 25.15 3.51
N ARG A 213 -4.37 26.07 4.39
CA ARG A 213 -5.68 25.99 5.07
C ARG A 213 -6.86 26.17 4.11
N TRP A 214 -6.67 26.86 2.99
CA TRP A 214 -7.65 26.93 1.91
C TRP A 214 -7.68 25.61 1.11
N TYR A 215 -6.53 25.09 0.70
CA TYR A 215 -6.40 23.80 0.03
C TYR A 215 -7.03 22.64 0.83
N LEU A 216 -6.87 22.65 2.16
CA LEU A 216 -7.53 21.68 3.04
C LEU A 216 -9.06 21.70 2.90
N LYS A 217 -9.67 22.88 2.76
CA LYS A 217 -11.12 23.03 2.60
C LYS A 217 -11.63 22.51 1.25
N VAL A 218 -10.80 22.58 0.20
CA VAL A 218 -11.15 22.05 -1.13
C VAL A 218 -11.55 20.58 -1.09
N HIS A 219 -10.94 19.80 -0.18
CA HIS A 219 -11.23 18.37 0.00
C HIS A 219 -12.62 18.10 0.58
N ALA A 220 -13.38 19.12 0.97
CA ALA A 220 -14.75 19.01 1.45
C ALA A 220 -15.77 19.68 0.50
N TYR A 221 -15.34 20.21 -0.65
CA TYR A 221 -16.23 20.89 -1.57
C TYR A 221 -17.18 19.93 -2.28
N LYS A 222 -18.38 20.43 -2.55
CA LYS A 222 -19.45 19.76 -3.31
C LYS A 222 -19.94 20.59 -4.49
N ASP A 223 -19.42 21.81 -4.64
CA ASP A 223 -19.80 22.76 -5.68
C ASP A 223 -18.67 22.89 -6.70
N MET A 224 -18.95 22.46 -7.93
CA MET A 224 -18.02 22.50 -9.05
C MET A 224 -17.72 23.93 -9.53
N GLU A 225 -18.68 24.83 -9.48
CA GLU A 225 -18.49 26.23 -9.88
C GLU A 225 -17.62 26.96 -8.86
N GLN A 226 -17.84 26.70 -7.57
CA GLN A 226 -16.92 27.16 -6.52
C GLN A 226 -15.51 26.61 -6.76
N PHE A 227 -15.38 25.29 -6.92
CA PHE A 227 -14.08 24.66 -7.13
C PHE A 227 -13.36 25.26 -8.33
N LYS A 228 -14.01 25.43 -9.48
CA LYS A 228 -13.37 25.96 -10.69
C LYS A 228 -12.89 27.41 -10.55
N ARG A 229 -13.65 28.27 -9.87
CA ARG A 229 -13.21 29.64 -9.58
C ARG A 229 -11.97 29.66 -8.67
N GLU A 230 -11.94 28.77 -7.69
CA GLU A 230 -10.91 28.76 -6.65
C GLU A 230 -9.65 27.97 -7.05
N GLN A 231 -9.79 26.95 -7.90
CA GLN A 231 -8.72 26.10 -8.43
C GLN A 231 -7.62 26.93 -9.08
N SER A 232 -7.97 27.80 -10.02
CA SER A 232 -6.99 28.65 -10.73
C SER A 232 -6.27 29.62 -9.79
N LEU A 233 -6.96 30.14 -8.77
CA LEU A 233 -6.38 31.05 -7.78
C LEU A 233 -5.39 30.32 -6.86
N LEU A 234 -5.72 29.09 -6.44
CA LEU A 234 -4.84 28.24 -5.65
C LEU A 234 -3.59 27.84 -6.44
N ILE A 235 -3.74 27.41 -7.70
CA ILE A 235 -2.61 27.07 -8.58
C ILE A 235 -1.66 28.27 -8.73
N ALA A 236 -2.19 29.47 -8.99
CA ALA A 236 -1.38 30.68 -9.08
C ALA A 236 -0.61 30.98 -7.77
N LYS A 237 -1.22 30.75 -6.60
CA LYS A 237 -0.53 30.89 -5.31
C LYS A 237 0.60 29.88 -5.15
N TYR A 238 0.39 28.62 -5.55
CA TYR A 238 1.43 27.60 -5.50
C TYR A 238 2.61 27.91 -6.42
N GLN A 239 2.36 28.43 -7.62
CA GLN A 239 3.42 28.90 -8.54
C GLN A 239 4.24 30.06 -7.95
N VAL A 240 3.59 30.95 -7.20
CA VAL A 240 4.28 32.01 -6.45
C VAL A 240 5.18 31.42 -5.36
N PHE A 241 4.74 30.36 -4.66
CA PHE A 241 5.59 29.68 -3.68
C PHE A 241 6.73 28.89 -4.32
N GLN A 242 6.52 28.26 -5.48
CA GLN A 242 7.61 27.61 -6.23
C GLN A 242 8.70 28.63 -6.60
N THR A 243 8.29 29.79 -7.10
CA THR A 243 9.20 30.90 -7.41
C THR A 243 9.92 31.38 -6.15
N PHE A 244 9.20 31.59 -5.04
CA PHE A 244 9.79 32.01 -3.77
C PHE A 244 10.84 31.04 -3.25
N VAL A 245 10.55 29.74 -3.24
CA VAL A 245 11.50 28.69 -2.79
C VAL A 245 12.74 28.68 -3.68
N LYS A 246 12.55 28.73 -5.01
CA LYS A 246 13.66 28.76 -5.98
C LYS A 246 14.57 29.96 -5.79
N GLU A 247 14.01 31.17 -5.66
CA GLU A 247 14.77 32.42 -5.51
C GLU A 247 15.45 32.55 -4.14
N ASN A 248 14.89 31.93 -3.10
CA ASN A 248 15.39 32.05 -1.72
C ASN A 248 16.05 30.76 -1.20
N LYS A 249 16.38 29.81 -2.07
CA LYS A 249 16.93 28.49 -1.72
C LYS A 249 18.05 28.55 -0.69
N MET A 250 19.05 29.41 -0.89
CA MET A 250 20.19 29.53 0.04
C MET A 250 19.77 30.03 1.42
N LYS A 251 18.86 31.01 1.50
CA LYS A 251 18.37 31.56 2.77
C LYS A 251 17.49 30.54 3.51
N LEU A 252 16.62 29.86 2.79
CA LEU A 252 15.76 28.81 3.35
C LEU A 252 16.60 27.63 3.84
N GLN A 253 17.59 27.18 3.06
CA GLN A 253 18.51 26.11 3.46
C GLN A 253 19.31 26.48 4.71
N ALA A 254 19.73 27.75 4.85
CA ALA A 254 20.48 28.21 6.01
C ALA A 254 19.70 28.14 7.35
N VAL A 255 18.37 27.99 7.32
CA VAL A 255 17.56 27.77 8.53
C VAL A 255 17.68 26.33 9.05
N HIS A 256 17.89 25.37 8.14
CA HIS A 256 18.02 23.94 8.42
C HIS A 256 19.22 23.36 7.65
N PRO A 257 20.46 23.82 7.94
CA PRO A 257 21.64 23.38 7.21
C PRO A 257 21.91 21.87 7.33
N GLU A 258 21.40 21.25 8.40
CA GLU A 258 21.49 19.82 8.68
C GLU A 258 20.52 18.95 7.86
N GLN A 259 19.58 19.56 7.13
CA GLN A 259 18.57 18.87 6.30
C GLN A 259 18.63 19.36 4.84
N PRO A 260 19.66 18.96 4.05
CA PRO A 260 19.81 19.38 2.66
C PRO A 260 18.63 18.94 1.75
N GLU A 261 17.84 17.97 2.18
CA GLU A 261 16.70 17.42 1.45
C GLU A 261 15.43 18.30 1.52
N LEU A 262 15.34 19.22 2.49
CA LEU A 262 14.11 20.00 2.70
C LEU A 262 13.71 20.86 1.50
N ILE A 263 14.67 21.49 0.81
CA ILE A 263 14.37 22.29 -0.37
C ILE A 263 13.79 21.44 -1.50
N PRO A 264 14.47 20.38 -1.99
CA PRO A 264 13.91 19.56 -3.06
C PRO A 264 12.59 18.89 -2.66
N ILE A 265 12.40 18.53 -1.39
CA ILE A 265 11.11 18.03 -0.89
C ILE A 265 10.03 19.12 -0.96
N MET A 266 10.33 20.36 -0.57
CA MET A 266 9.36 21.46 -0.64
C MET A 266 8.99 21.79 -2.09
N GLU A 267 9.97 21.82 -3.00
CA GLU A 267 9.73 21.98 -4.45
C GLU A 267 8.79 20.87 -4.96
N ARG A 268 9.03 19.62 -4.56
CA ARG A 268 8.19 18.47 -4.91
C ARG A 268 6.78 18.57 -4.33
N VAL A 269 6.64 18.93 -3.06
CA VAL A 269 5.33 19.10 -2.40
C VAL A 269 4.51 20.19 -3.09
N LEU A 270 5.11 21.33 -3.43
CA LEU A 270 4.41 22.41 -4.15
C LEU A 270 3.93 21.95 -5.53
N GLN A 271 4.73 21.16 -6.24
CA GLN A 271 4.29 20.58 -7.51
C GLN A 271 3.15 19.59 -7.31
N ASN A 272 3.25 18.68 -6.33
CA ASN A 272 2.17 17.74 -6.02
C ASN A 272 0.86 18.47 -5.70
N ARG A 273 0.89 19.64 -5.02
CA ARG A 273 -0.33 20.44 -4.77
C ARG A 273 -0.98 20.95 -6.06
N ILE A 274 -0.18 21.39 -7.03
CA ILE A 274 -0.67 21.81 -8.35
C ILE A 274 -1.27 20.60 -9.09
N ASP A 275 -0.52 19.51 -9.19
CA ASP A 275 -0.96 18.30 -9.90
C ASP A 275 -2.27 17.74 -9.32
N MET A 276 -2.38 17.72 -7.99
CA MET A 276 -3.60 17.28 -7.29
C MET A 276 -4.78 18.22 -7.53
N LEU A 277 -4.57 19.54 -7.55
CA LEU A 277 -5.62 20.49 -7.92
C LEU A 277 -6.10 20.26 -9.35
N GLU A 278 -5.20 20.00 -10.30
CA GLU A 278 -5.51 19.81 -11.71
C GLU A 278 -6.23 18.49 -12.01
N THR A 279 -5.92 17.43 -11.27
CA THR A 279 -6.34 16.06 -11.61
C THR A 279 -7.27 15.44 -10.56
N TYR A 280 -6.84 15.37 -9.30
CA TYR A 280 -7.51 14.63 -8.22
C TYR A 280 -8.68 15.41 -7.60
N CYS A 281 -8.48 16.68 -7.24
CA CYS A 281 -9.46 17.44 -6.48
C CYS A 281 -10.80 17.55 -7.21
N GLU A 282 -10.79 17.69 -8.54
CA GLU A 282 -12.02 17.71 -9.33
C GLU A 282 -12.85 16.44 -9.15
N ARG A 283 -12.19 15.27 -9.15
CA ARG A 283 -12.84 13.96 -8.95
C ARG A 283 -13.47 13.89 -7.57
N MET A 284 -12.77 14.36 -6.55
CA MET A 284 -13.31 14.41 -5.18
C MET A 284 -14.50 15.35 -5.05
N VAL A 285 -14.47 16.52 -5.68
CA VAL A 285 -15.62 17.43 -5.67
C VAL A 285 -16.85 16.80 -6.35
N LYS A 286 -16.66 16.15 -7.49
CA LYS A 286 -17.72 15.39 -8.19
C LYS A 286 -18.25 14.24 -7.33
N LEU A 287 -17.37 13.48 -6.68
CA LEU A 287 -17.72 12.41 -5.76
C LEU A 287 -18.64 12.94 -4.64
N PHE A 288 -18.24 14.01 -3.95
CA PHE A 288 -19.02 14.56 -2.84
C PHE A 288 -20.28 15.32 -3.29
N ALA A 289 -20.34 15.73 -4.55
CA ALA A 289 -21.55 16.23 -5.22
C ALA A 289 -22.52 15.10 -5.64
N GLY A 290 -22.11 13.83 -5.53
CA GLY A 290 -22.91 12.67 -5.95
C GLY A 290 -22.92 12.41 -7.46
N ILE A 291 -21.97 12.98 -8.20
CA ILE A 291 -21.86 12.82 -9.65
C ILE A 291 -21.02 11.57 -9.95
N GLU A 292 -21.67 10.50 -10.43
CA GLU A 292 -21.02 9.22 -10.77
C GLU A 292 -20.03 8.71 -9.67
N PRO A 293 -20.46 8.60 -8.39
CA PRO A 293 -19.55 8.46 -7.25
C PRO A 293 -18.57 7.29 -7.36
N GLU A 294 -19.03 6.12 -7.82
CA GLU A 294 -18.18 4.95 -8.01
C GLU A 294 -17.04 5.23 -9.01
N ARG A 295 -17.37 5.83 -10.16
CA ARG A 295 -16.39 6.21 -11.18
C ARG A 295 -15.40 7.25 -10.65
N GLN A 296 -15.90 8.28 -9.96
CA GLN A 296 -15.02 9.33 -9.42
C GLN A 296 -14.07 8.77 -8.38
N MET A 297 -14.53 7.88 -7.50
CA MET A 297 -13.67 7.20 -6.52
C MET A 297 -12.60 6.37 -7.22
N LYS A 298 -12.97 5.57 -8.23
CA LYS A 298 -12.03 4.72 -8.97
C LYS A 298 -10.94 5.55 -9.67
N GLU A 299 -11.33 6.62 -10.37
CA GLU A 299 -10.39 7.52 -11.04
C GLU A 299 -9.52 8.30 -10.02
N ALA A 300 -10.09 8.75 -8.90
CA ALA A 300 -9.35 9.45 -7.85
C ALA A 300 -8.30 8.54 -7.19
N SER A 301 -8.64 7.29 -6.89
CA SER A 301 -7.71 6.29 -6.34
C SER A 301 -6.55 6.03 -7.31
N TYR A 302 -6.84 5.86 -8.61
CA TYR A 302 -5.81 5.72 -9.64
C TYR A 302 -4.85 6.92 -9.67
N ILE A 303 -5.38 8.15 -9.69
CA ILE A 303 -4.57 9.38 -9.71
C ILE A 303 -3.69 9.47 -8.45
N ARG A 304 -4.25 9.14 -7.28
CA ARG A 304 -3.48 9.14 -6.03
C ARG A 304 -2.32 8.14 -6.11
N ASP A 305 -2.58 6.91 -6.55
CA ASP A 305 -1.54 5.89 -6.69
C ASP A 305 -0.46 6.27 -7.73
N GLU A 306 -0.85 6.94 -8.82
CA GLU A 306 0.08 7.49 -9.81
C GLU A 306 1.01 8.53 -9.18
N GLN A 307 0.47 9.43 -8.37
CA GLN A 307 1.25 10.43 -7.63
C GLN A 307 2.15 9.79 -6.55
N MET A 308 1.67 8.75 -5.87
CA MET A 308 2.49 7.99 -4.92
C MET A 308 3.65 7.27 -5.62
N ALA A 309 3.41 6.65 -6.77
CA ALA A 309 4.46 6.02 -7.59
C ALA A 309 5.48 7.04 -8.08
N SER A 310 5.00 8.21 -8.53
CA SER A 310 5.85 9.31 -8.96
C SER A 310 6.73 9.81 -7.80
N ASN A 311 6.19 9.93 -6.58
CA ASN A 311 6.96 10.32 -5.40
C ASN A 311 7.98 9.23 -5.01
N ALA A 312 7.58 7.96 -4.97
CA ALA A 312 8.47 6.85 -4.67
C ALA A 312 9.64 6.76 -5.67
N ALA A 313 9.36 6.92 -6.97
CA ALA A 313 10.37 6.97 -8.01
C ALA A 313 11.31 8.16 -7.84
N TRP A 314 10.77 9.35 -7.58
CA TRP A 314 11.59 10.55 -7.34
C TRP A 314 12.49 10.41 -6.11
N LEU A 315 11.97 9.86 -5.01
CA LEU A 315 12.76 9.55 -3.81
C LEU A 315 13.91 8.59 -4.16
N ALA A 316 13.64 7.53 -4.91
CA ALA A 316 14.62 6.51 -5.25
C ALA A 316 15.67 6.97 -6.29
N GLU A 317 15.27 7.75 -7.28
CA GLU A 317 16.14 8.08 -8.43
C GLU A 317 16.82 9.45 -8.30
N ARG A 318 16.23 10.37 -7.52
CA ARG A 318 16.68 11.77 -7.45
C ARG A 318 17.13 12.17 -6.06
N LEU A 319 16.31 11.93 -5.04
CA LEU A 319 16.63 12.41 -3.70
C LEU A 319 17.62 11.49 -2.98
N TYR A 320 17.44 10.19 -3.09
CA TYR A 320 18.23 9.19 -2.39
C TYR A 320 18.80 8.13 -3.34
N PRO A 321 19.48 8.49 -4.45
CA PRO A 321 19.92 7.54 -5.48
C PRO A 321 20.71 6.34 -4.91
N ASP A 322 21.55 6.59 -3.90
CA ASP A 322 22.48 5.61 -3.34
C ASP A 322 21.96 4.88 -2.07
N LYS A 323 20.73 5.15 -1.60
CA LYS A 323 20.21 4.56 -0.34
C LYS A 323 19.06 3.61 -0.58
N LYS A 324 19.08 2.38 -0.05
CA LYS A 324 17.95 1.45 -0.14
C LYS A 324 16.71 1.97 0.62
N ILE A 325 15.52 1.70 0.08
CA ILE A 325 14.24 2.26 0.56
C ILE A 325 13.31 1.15 1.04
N ILE A 326 12.66 1.38 2.17
CA ILE A 326 11.54 0.58 2.69
C ILE A 326 10.27 1.36 2.43
N VAL A 327 9.29 0.74 1.77
CA VAL A 327 7.96 1.33 1.56
C VAL A 327 6.98 0.69 2.52
N TRP A 328 6.29 1.48 3.33
CA TRP A 328 5.24 1.01 4.22
C TRP A 328 3.88 1.40 3.64
N GLY A 329 2.99 0.43 3.38
CA GLY A 329 1.62 0.76 2.95
C GLY A 329 0.67 -0.43 2.97
N HIS A 330 -0.57 -0.21 2.54
CA HIS A 330 -1.57 -1.25 2.32
C HIS A 330 -1.16 -2.20 1.18
N ASN A 331 -1.57 -3.47 1.25
CA ASN A 331 -1.39 -4.47 0.19
C ASN A 331 -1.87 -3.95 -1.18
N TYR A 332 -3.01 -3.24 -1.19
CA TYR A 332 -3.60 -2.59 -2.37
C TYR A 332 -2.60 -1.69 -3.12
N HIS A 333 -1.86 -0.85 -2.38
CA HIS A 333 -0.92 0.10 -2.97
C HIS A 333 0.38 -0.55 -3.43
N VAL A 334 0.86 -1.57 -2.71
CA VAL A 334 2.22 -2.10 -2.93
C VAL A 334 2.29 -3.32 -3.84
N ARG A 335 1.19 -4.03 -4.08
CA ARG A 335 1.19 -5.21 -4.95
C ARG A 335 1.65 -4.89 -6.36
N LYS A 336 2.29 -5.87 -7.01
CA LYS A 336 3.11 -5.64 -8.20
C LYS A 336 2.31 -5.50 -9.50
N HIS A 337 1.14 -6.13 -9.58
CA HIS A 337 0.33 -6.22 -10.80
C HIS A 337 -1.17 -6.13 -10.49
N ASN A 338 -1.61 -5.03 -9.86
CA ASN A 338 -3.02 -4.84 -9.51
C ASN A 338 -3.95 -4.95 -10.73
N SER A 339 -3.52 -4.49 -11.91
CA SER A 339 -4.31 -4.53 -13.13
C SER A 339 -4.62 -5.95 -13.63
N THR A 340 -3.90 -6.97 -13.14
CA THR A 340 -4.12 -8.38 -13.48
C THR A 340 -4.88 -9.17 -12.42
N MET A 341 -5.31 -8.51 -11.34
CA MET A 341 -6.25 -9.07 -10.38
C MET A 341 -7.52 -9.55 -11.10
N VAL A 342 -8.03 -10.73 -10.72
CA VAL A 342 -9.29 -11.26 -11.28
C VAL A 342 -10.48 -10.48 -10.73
N THR A 343 -10.44 -10.21 -9.42
CA THR A 343 -11.43 -9.38 -8.73
C THR A 343 -10.76 -8.62 -7.60
N GLU A 344 -11.02 -7.33 -7.48
CA GLU A 344 -10.44 -6.40 -6.51
C GLU A 344 -11.56 -5.58 -5.84
N HIS A 345 -11.41 -5.21 -4.57
CA HIS A 345 -12.41 -4.37 -3.89
C HIS A 345 -11.97 -2.89 -3.82
N ASN A 346 -12.54 -2.07 -4.71
CA ASN A 346 -12.11 -0.69 -4.96
C ASN A 346 -12.54 0.36 -3.91
N GLY A 347 -13.07 -0.10 -2.78
CA GLY A 347 -13.58 0.73 -1.69
C GLY A 347 -15.08 1.07 -1.82
N PHE A 348 -15.68 0.88 -3.00
CA PHE A 348 -17.12 0.98 -3.23
C PHE A 348 -17.76 -0.40 -3.46
N GLY A 349 -17.10 -1.24 -4.24
CA GLY A 349 -17.54 -2.59 -4.59
C GLY A 349 -16.42 -3.39 -5.23
N PHE A 350 -16.81 -4.47 -5.90
CA PHE A 350 -15.87 -5.37 -6.59
C PHE A 350 -15.72 -5.01 -8.06
N ASP A 351 -14.49 -5.08 -8.55
CA ASP A 351 -14.11 -4.76 -9.91
C ASP A 351 -13.30 -5.89 -10.53
N ASN A 352 -13.66 -6.27 -11.77
CA ASN A 352 -12.96 -7.30 -12.56
C ASN A 352 -12.01 -6.69 -13.61
N HIS A 353 -11.96 -5.36 -13.69
CA HIS A 353 -11.01 -4.58 -14.49
C HIS A 353 -10.33 -3.50 -13.63
N PRO A 354 -9.60 -3.91 -12.58
CA PRO A 354 -8.92 -2.99 -11.68
C PRO A 354 -7.86 -2.16 -12.40
N PHE A 355 -7.65 -0.95 -11.91
CA PHE A 355 -6.59 -0.08 -12.41
C PHE A 355 -5.23 -0.47 -11.83
N PRO A 356 -4.09 -0.17 -12.49
CA PRO A 356 -2.81 -0.33 -11.83
C PRO A 356 -2.72 0.55 -10.57
N THR A 357 -1.95 0.11 -9.57
CA THR A 357 -1.69 0.85 -8.33
C THR A 357 -0.22 1.23 -8.22
N MET A 358 0.17 1.92 -7.15
CA MET A 358 1.49 2.51 -7.01
C MET A 358 2.62 1.52 -7.28
N GLY A 359 2.57 0.32 -6.72
CA GLY A 359 3.58 -0.73 -6.92
C GLY A 359 3.75 -1.16 -8.38
N GLU A 360 2.66 -1.22 -9.14
CA GLU A 360 2.66 -1.54 -10.56
C GLU A 360 3.12 -0.36 -11.44
N MET A 361 2.83 0.87 -11.00
CA MET A 361 3.17 2.11 -11.71
C MET A 361 4.63 2.54 -11.53
N LEU A 362 5.38 1.92 -10.63
CA LEU A 362 6.80 2.18 -10.46
C LEU A 362 7.57 1.97 -11.80
N PRO A 363 8.64 2.75 -12.06
CA PRO A 363 9.56 2.50 -13.15
C PRO A 363 10.04 1.05 -13.18
N PHE A 364 10.25 0.50 -14.39
CA PHE A 364 10.57 -0.92 -14.56
C PHE A 364 11.79 -1.39 -13.74
N SER A 365 12.85 -0.57 -13.68
CA SER A 365 14.05 -0.84 -12.88
C SER A 365 13.68 -1.00 -11.39
N LEU A 366 12.91 -0.06 -10.84
CA LEU A 366 12.47 -0.10 -9.46
C LEU A 366 11.52 -1.27 -9.20
N ARG A 367 10.61 -1.60 -10.12
CA ARG A 367 9.75 -2.80 -9.97
C ARG A 367 10.55 -4.09 -9.88
N LYS A 368 11.57 -4.24 -10.73
CA LYS A 368 12.45 -5.42 -10.71
C LYS A 368 13.26 -5.52 -9.42
N ASP A 369 13.70 -4.38 -8.90
CA ASP A 369 14.54 -4.29 -7.72
C ASP A 369 13.75 -4.06 -6.42
N ASN A 370 12.42 -4.10 -6.49
CA ASN A 370 11.53 -4.11 -5.35
C ASN A 370 11.18 -5.56 -4.95
N TYR A 371 11.23 -5.85 -3.66
CA TYR A 371 10.71 -7.10 -3.10
C TYR A 371 9.42 -6.78 -2.33
N VAL A 372 8.29 -7.29 -2.78
CA VAL A 372 6.98 -6.96 -2.20
C VAL A 372 6.51 -8.06 -1.24
N ILE A 373 6.26 -7.69 0.01
CA ILE A 373 5.76 -8.57 1.06
C ILE A 373 4.29 -8.24 1.34
N GLY A 374 3.39 -9.19 1.10
CA GLY A 374 1.98 -9.10 1.48
C GLY A 374 1.74 -9.64 2.89
N LEU A 375 0.94 -8.94 3.70
CA LEU A 375 0.62 -9.39 5.07
C LEU A 375 -0.85 -9.84 5.15
N TYR A 376 -1.08 -11.06 5.67
CA TYR A 376 -2.40 -11.68 5.81
C TYR A 376 -2.58 -12.34 7.18
N ALA A 377 -3.84 -12.53 7.58
CA ALA A 377 -4.19 -13.12 8.86
C ALA A 377 -5.35 -14.09 8.75
N TYR A 378 -5.39 -15.07 9.66
CA TYR A 378 -6.41 -16.12 9.63
C TYR A 378 -7.62 -15.80 10.51
N GLN A 379 -7.43 -15.31 11.73
CA GLN A 379 -8.53 -15.03 12.65
C GLN A 379 -8.27 -13.79 13.50
N GLY A 380 -9.28 -13.43 14.30
CA GLY A 380 -9.24 -12.25 15.17
C GLY A 380 -9.94 -11.05 14.54
N SER A 381 -9.48 -9.85 14.87
CA SER A 381 -10.09 -8.60 14.42
C SER A 381 -9.10 -7.46 14.26
N SER A 382 -9.47 -6.44 13.50
CA SER A 382 -8.68 -5.22 13.27
C SER A 382 -9.55 -3.97 13.36
N SER A 383 -8.95 -2.82 13.64
CA SER A 383 -9.67 -1.55 13.57
C SER A 383 -9.84 -1.08 12.11
N LYS A 384 -11.05 -0.66 11.74
CA LYS A 384 -11.31 0.08 10.50
C LYS A 384 -10.79 1.51 10.59
N ASN A 385 -10.73 2.14 9.42
CA ASN A 385 -10.49 3.58 9.31
C ASN A 385 -11.53 4.40 10.12
N SER A 386 -12.78 3.92 10.16
CA SER A 386 -13.90 4.50 10.94
C SER A 386 -13.76 4.37 12.46
N LYS A 387 -12.75 3.63 12.96
CA LYS A 387 -12.54 3.22 14.37
C LYS A 387 -13.36 1.99 14.81
N ASP A 388 -14.31 1.52 14.00
CA ASP A 388 -15.03 0.29 14.30
C ASP A 388 -14.09 -0.92 14.26
N THR A 389 -14.43 -1.98 15.00
CA THR A 389 -13.69 -3.23 14.94
C THR A 389 -14.30 -4.15 13.89
N GLU A 390 -13.49 -4.61 12.94
CA GLU A 390 -13.87 -5.61 11.94
C GLU A 390 -13.30 -6.97 12.31
N ARG A 391 -14.18 -7.97 12.40
CA ARG A 391 -13.78 -9.36 12.66
C ARG A 391 -13.55 -10.09 11.36
N ILE A 392 -12.45 -10.85 11.27
CA ILE A 392 -12.18 -11.70 10.12
C ILE A 392 -13.32 -12.70 9.94
N THR A 393 -13.84 -12.81 8.72
CA THR A 393 -14.93 -13.74 8.41
C THR A 393 -14.40 -15.16 8.31
N LEU A 394 -15.02 -16.08 9.06
CA LEU A 394 -14.75 -17.52 9.07
C LEU A 394 -16.02 -18.30 8.67
N PRO A 395 -15.89 -19.53 8.12
CA PRO A 395 -14.65 -20.20 7.75
C PRO A 395 -13.98 -19.56 6.51
N HIS A 396 -12.75 -19.95 6.23
CA HIS A 396 -12.10 -19.61 4.96
C HIS A 396 -12.41 -20.66 3.90
N ASN A 397 -12.51 -20.22 2.65
CA ASN A 397 -12.66 -21.12 1.52
C ASN A 397 -11.43 -22.03 1.41
N GLU A 398 -11.63 -23.31 1.13
CA GLU A 398 -10.52 -24.23 0.86
C GLU A 398 -9.70 -23.72 -0.34
N GLY A 399 -8.37 -23.70 -0.18
CA GLY A 399 -7.46 -23.11 -1.17
C GLY A 399 -7.35 -21.59 -1.13
N SER A 400 -8.02 -20.86 -0.23
CA SER A 400 -7.72 -19.43 0.00
C SER A 400 -6.33 -19.24 0.59
N ILE A 401 -5.78 -18.03 0.48
CA ILE A 401 -4.46 -17.70 1.03
C ILE A 401 -4.43 -17.89 2.53
N GLU A 402 -5.47 -17.50 3.26
CA GLU A 402 -5.57 -17.70 4.70
C GLU A 402 -5.57 -19.19 5.06
N ALA A 403 -6.36 -20.00 4.36
CA ALA A 403 -6.44 -21.44 4.60
C ALA A 403 -5.12 -22.17 4.29
N LEU A 404 -4.45 -21.79 3.20
CA LEU A 404 -3.16 -22.34 2.79
C LEU A 404 -2.05 -21.95 3.76
N LEU A 405 -1.92 -20.66 4.08
CA LEU A 405 -0.90 -20.18 5.00
C LEU A 405 -1.09 -20.82 6.38
N ARG A 406 -2.32 -20.93 6.90
CA ARG A 406 -2.56 -21.55 8.23
C ARG A 406 -2.00 -22.97 8.37
N ALA A 407 -1.92 -23.73 7.28
CA ALA A 407 -1.37 -25.09 7.27
C ALA A 407 0.14 -25.16 7.57
N GLY A 408 0.86 -24.03 7.45
CA GLY A 408 2.25 -23.91 7.84
C GLY A 408 2.52 -24.26 9.31
N GLY A 409 1.50 -24.15 10.17
CA GLY A 409 1.54 -24.69 11.54
C GLY A 409 2.24 -23.80 12.57
N HIS A 410 2.74 -22.64 12.17
CA HIS A 410 3.31 -21.64 13.07
C HIS A 410 2.34 -20.46 13.28
N PRO A 411 2.27 -19.88 14.50
CA PRO A 411 1.41 -18.71 14.75
C PRO A 411 1.77 -17.52 13.85
N ASN A 412 3.07 -17.34 13.59
CA ASN A 412 3.59 -16.30 12.71
C ASN A 412 4.64 -16.93 11.81
N GLN A 413 4.58 -16.66 10.52
CA GLN A 413 5.50 -17.25 9.56
C GLN A 413 5.63 -16.42 8.30
N PHE A 414 6.72 -16.66 7.60
CA PHE A 414 7.01 -16.07 6.32
C PHE A 414 7.10 -17.16 5.26
N LEU A 415 6.57 -16.87 4.07
CA LEU A 415 6.66 -17.72 2.91
C LEU A 415 7.29 -16.95 1.75
N ASP A 416 8.47 -17.38 1.31
CA ASP A 416 9.07 -16.88 0.08
C ASP A 416 8.41 -17.57 -1.12
N LEU A 417 7.96 -16.78 -2.09
CA LEU A 417 7.36 -17.26 -3.32
C LEU A 417 8.36 -17.26 -4.50
N THR A 418 9.53 -16.64 -4.32
CA THR A 418 10.40 -16.29 -5.44
C THR A 418 11.11 -17.47 -6.08
N GLN A 419 11.43 -18.49 -5.28
CA GLN A 419 12.15 -19.68 -5.75
C GLN A 419 11.21 -20.81 -6.25
N ALA A 420 9.90 -20.69 -6.01
CA ALA A 420 8.94 -21.71 -6.42
C ALA A 420 8.77 -21.75 -7.95
N LYS A 421 8.72 -22.97 -8.50
CA LYS A 421 8.35 -23.24 -9.90
C LYS A 421 6.96 -23.85 -9.95
N LEU A 422 6.32 -23.84 -11.12
CA LEU A 422 5.01 -24.47 -11.31
C LEU A 422 5.12 -26.00 -11.17
N GLU A 423 4.62 -26.53 -10.06
CA GLU A 423 4.57 -27.95 -9.70
C GLU A 423 3.25 -28.23 -8.95
N PRO A 424 2.82 -29.50 -8.76
CA PRO A 424 1.57 -29.79 -8.08
C PRO A 424 1.41 -29.13 -6.69
N GLY A 425 2.47 -29.08 -5.88
CA GLY A 425 2.46 -28.47 -4.54
C GLY A 425 2.49 -26.94 -4.54
N THR A 426 2.88 -26.30 -5.64
CA THR A 426 3.05 -24.84 -5.76
C THR A 426 2.09 -24.21 -6.76
N SER A 427 1.28 -24.99 -7.47
CA SER A 427 0.38 -24.51 -8.53
C SER A 427 -0.64 -23.48 -8.03
N TRP A 428 -0.96 -23.48 -6.73
CA TRP A 428 -1.79 -22.45 -6.10
C TRP A 428 -1.22 -21.03 -6.25
N MET A 429 0.11 -20.86 -6.34
CA MET A 429 0.74 -19.55 -6.50
C MET A 429 0.53 -18.97 -7.90
N PHE A 430 0.35 -19.85 -8.89
CA PHE A 430 0.28 -19.55 -10.33
C PHE A 430 -1.15 -19.60 -10.88
N THR A 431 -2.13 -19.79 -10.01
CA THR A 431 -3.54 -19.90 -10.36
C THR A 431 -4.36 -18.93 -9.50
N PRO A 432 -5.56 -18.52 -9.94
CA PRO A 432 -6.42 -17.65 -9.14
C PRO A 432 -6.74 -18.23 -7.76
N ARG A 433 -6.48 -17.45 -6.71
CA ARG A 433 -6.80 -17.77 -5.31
C ARG A 433 -7.50 -16.61 -4.65
N ILE A 434 -8.37 -16.95 -3.71
CA ILE A 434 -9.05 -15.97 -2.85
C ILE A 434 -8.09 -15.51 -1.77
N ALA A 435 -8.00 -14.20 -1.56
CA ALA A 435 -7.32 -13.57 -0.44
C ALA A 435 -8.21 -12.47 0.14
N LYS A 436 -8.23 -12.29 1.46
CA LYS A 436 -9.12 -11.34 2.13
C LYS A 436 -8.42 -10.02 2.40
N ALA A 437 -8.82 -8.98 1.67
CA ALA A 437 -8.57 -7.61 2.09
C ALA A 437 -9.46 -7.29 3.30
N TRP A 438 -8.91 -6.56 4.27
CA TRP A 438 -9.57 -6.21 5.53
C TRP A 438 -10.10 -7.41 6.35
N GLY A 439 -9.66 -8.63 6.02
CA GLY A 439 -10.14 -9.87 6.63
C GLY A 439 -11.57 -10.27 6.25
N VAL A 440 -12.24 -9.51 5.39
CA VAL A 440 -13.67 -9.71 5.06
C VAL A 440 -14.00 -9.56 3.58
N LEU A 441 -13.16 -8.86 2.80
CA LEU A 441 -13.39 -8.62 1.38
C LEU A 441 -12.59 -9.61 0.56
N GLU A 442 -13.27 -10.55 -0.07
CA GLU A 442 -12.64 -11.61 -0.87
C GLU A 442 -12.21 -11.08 -2.24
N GLU A 443 -10.92 -10.85 -2.39
CA GLU A 443 -10.28 -10.55 -3.67
C GLU A 443 -9.76 -11.84 -4.32
N THR A 444 -9.70 -11.89 -5.65
CA THR A 444 -9.18 -13.06 -6.38
C THR A 444 -7.97 -12.67 -7.23
N MET A 445 -6.86 -13.40 -7.06
CA MET A 445 -5.58 -13.05 -7.68
C MET A 445 -4.71 -14.25 -8.00
N VAL A 446 -3.82 -14.11 -8.98
CA VAL A 446 -2.64 -14.97 -9.10
C VAL A 446 -1.58 -14.44 -8.14
N VAL A 447 -1.36 -15.15 -7.04
CA VAL A 447 -0.57 -14.66 -5.89
C VAL A 447 0.85 -14.29 -6.27
N ARG A 448 1.49 -15.11 -7.12
CA ARG A 448 2.87 -14.92 -7.54
C ARG A 448 3.07 -13.65 -8.35
N ASP A 449 2.03 -13.19 -9.03
CA ASP A 449 2.04 -11.92 -9.76
C ASP A 449 1.97 -10.74 -8.81
N GLN A 450 1.35 -10.88 -7.64
CA GLN A 450 1.13 -9.77 -6.72
C GLN A 450 2.27 -9.58 -5.73
N TYR A 451 2.88 -10.67 -5.25
CA TYR A 451 3.85 -10.65 -4.15
C TYR A 451 5.09 -11.51 -4.42
N ASP A 452 6.20 -11.15 -3.77
CA ASP A 452 7.42 -11.96 -3.72
C ASP A 452 7.49 -12.78 -2.43
N GLY A 453 6.94 -12.27 -1.33
CA GLY A 453 6.78 -13.01 -0.08
C GLY A 453 5.45 -12.71 0.62
N LEU A 454 5.05 -13.62 1.50
CA LEU A 454 3.87 -13.45 2.35
C LEU A 454 4.27 -13.59 3.81
N LEU A 455 3.88 -12.63 4.64
CA LEU A 455 3.94 -12.75 6.08
C LEU A 455 2.54 -13.03 6.62
N PHE A 456 2.43 -14.11 7.36
CA PHE A 456 1.18 -14.62 7.90
C PHE A 456 1.16 -14.49 9.42
N VAL A 457 0.01 -14.07 9.94
CA VAL A 457 -0.30 -14.00 11.37
C VAL A 457 -1.57 -14.79 11.64
N ASP A 458 -1.51 -15.81 12.50
CA ASP A 458 -2.68 -16.65 12.79
C ASP A 458 -3.80 -15.82 13.43
N THR A 459 -3.50 -15.09 14.50
CA THR A 459 -4.48 -14.30 15.24
C THR A 459 -4.04 -12.84 15.31
N ILE A 460 -4.92 -11.94 14.86
CA ILE A 460 -4.72 -10.50 14.99
C ILE A 460 -5.68 -9.84 15.99
N HIS A 461 -5.25 -8.74 16.58
CA HIS A 461 -6.05 -7.91 17.47
C HIS A 461 -6.14 -6.47 16.97
N PRO A 462 -7.20 -5.72 17.32
CA PRO A 462 -7.31 -4.31 16.99
C PRO A 462 -6.15 -3.51 17.59
N SER A 463 -5.50 -2.67 16.78
CA SER A 463 -4.41 -1.81 17.26
C SER A 463 -4.89 -0.85 18.35
N ARG A 464 -4.01 -0.57 19.32
CA ARG A 464 -4.34 0.33 20.43
C ARG A 464 -4.06 1.77 20.02
N ARG A 465 -5.12 2.50 19.62
CA ARG A 465 -4.99 3.92 19.25
C ARG A 465 -4.45 4.74 20.42
N MET A 466 -3.51 5.63 20.12
CA MET A 466 -3.04 6.59 21.13
C MET A 466 -4.18 7.53 21.54
N ALA A 467 -4.22 7.85 22.84
CA ALA A 467 -5.11 8.89 23.34
C ALA A 467 -4.86 10.21 22.59
N GLN A 468 -5.93 10.87 22.16
CA GLN A 468 -5.86 12.11 21.37
C GLN A 468 -5.22 13.23 22.19
#